data_AF-A0A928IS54-F1
#
_entry.id   AF-A0A928IS54-F1
#
_cell.length_a   1.000
_cell.length_b   1.000
_cell.length_c   1.000
_cell.angle_alpha   90.00
_cell.angle_beta   90.00
_cell.angle_gamma   90.00
#
_symmetry.space_group_name_H-M   'P 1'
#
loop_
_entity.id
_entity.type
_entity.pdbx_description
1 polymer ?
#
loop_
_entity_poly.entity_id
_entity_poly.type
_entity_poly.pdbx_seq_one_letter_code
_entity_poly.pdbx_strand_id
1 'polypeptide(L)'
;MKFLNKNARLLVFICDILTIPAWILLRWLSLKMLSTQRPCTWTLFGLQCATCGGTRCVKNFLLFNFIEAFKYNPVVFFGIIYLILTLIFLNLAFVFKVGIFKRILKYMYSIPSLLIWVGTFLMFIAVRNIPWLIRFLEYIIRKN
;
A
#
# COMPACT_ATOMS: atom_id res chain seq x y z
N MET A 1 32.42 -3.35 -9.34
CA MET A 1 31.00 -3.32 -8.90
C MET A 1 30.44 -4.75 -8.85
N LYS A 2 30.28 -5.36 -7.67
CA LYS A 2 29.63 -6.68 -7.56
C LYS A 2 28.12 -6.48 -7.53
N PHE A 3 27.47 -6.70 -8.69
CA PHE A 3 26.03 -6.92 -8.79
C PHE A 3 25.59 -7.91 -7.69
N LEU A 4 24.41 -7.72 -7.10
CA LEU A 4 23.90 -8.73 -6.18
C LEU A 4 23.86 -10.09 -6.88
N ASN A 5 24.15 -11.12 -6.08
CA ASN A 5 23.84 -12.49 -6.42
C ASN A 5 22.38 -12.55 -6.87
N LYS A 6 22.12 -13.19 -8.01
CA LYS A 6 20.82 -13.28 -8.68
C LYS A 6 19.71 -13.67 -7.70
N ASN A 7 20.06 -14.48 -6.70
CA ASN A 7 19.19 -15.01 -5.66
C ASN A 7 18.60 -13.93 -4.73
N ALA A 8 19.38 -12.91 -4.34
CA ALA A 8 18.87 -11.85 -3.45
C ALA A 8 17.92 -10.88 -4.18
N ARG A 9 18.15 -10.68 -5.49
CA ARG A 9 17.21 -9.96 -6.37
C ARG A 9 15.89 -10.69 -6.49
N LEU A 10 15.99 -11.98 -6.78
CA LEU A 10 14.86 -12.85 -6.94
C LEU A 10 14.03 -12.90 -5.65
N LEU A 11 14.69 -12.96 -4.48
CA LEU A 11 14.01 -12.99 -3.19
C LEU A 11 13.17 -11.72 -2.93
N VAL A 12 13.73 -10.53 -3.12
CA VAL A 12 13.00 -9.26 -2.92
C VAL A 12 11.86 -9.12 -3.93
N PHE A 13 12.11 -9.50 -5.19
CA PHE A 13 11.08 -9.46 -6.23
C PHE A 13 9.95 -10.46 -5.97
N ILE A 14 10.27 -11.65 -5.45
CA ILE A 14 9.28 -12.62 -4.98
C ILE A 14 8.48 -12.04 -3.80
N CYS A 15 9.13 -11.40 -2.83
CA CYS A 15 8.42 -10.74 -1.73
C CYS A 15 7.46 -9.65 -2.23
N ASP A 16 7.91 -8.79 -3.16
CA ASP A 16 7.09 -7.74 -3.76
C ASP A 16 5.89 -8.35 -4.54
N ILE A 17 6.10 -9.40 -5.33
CA ILE A 17 5.02 -10.10 -6.04
C ILE A 17 4.06 -10.78 -5.07
N LEU A 18 4.56 -11.40 -4.00
CA LEU A 18 3.74 -12.08 -2.99
C LEU A 18 2.84 -11.11 -2.21
N THR A 19 3.15 -9.81 -2.22
CA THR A 19 2.21 -8.82 -1.68
C THR A 19 0.90 -8.80 -2.48
N ILE A 20 0.93 -9.01 -3.80
CA ILE A 20 -0.22 -8.93 -4.71
C ILE A 20 -1.35 -9.94 -4.36
N PRO A 21 -1.11 -11.25 -4.20
CA PRO A 21 -2.14 -12.19 -3.76
C PRO A 21 -2.57 -11.97 -2.31
N ALA A 22 -1.65 -11.54 -1.43
CA ALA A 22 -2.00 -11.14 -0.07
C ALA A 22 -2.99 -9.94 -0.08
N TRP A 23 -2.84 -9.00 -1.02
CA TRP A 23 -3.77 -7.88 -1.22
C TRP A 23 -5.17 -8.32 -1.63
N ILE A 24 -5.27 -9.25 -2.57
CA ILE A 24 -6.56 -9.79 -3.05
C ILE A 24 -7.29 -10.48 -1.90
N LEU A 25 -6.58 -11.29 -1.12
CA LEU A 25 -7.13 -11.98 0.05
C LEU A 25 -7.56 -10.99 1.15
N LEU A 26 -6.74 -9.97 1.43
CA LEU A 26 -7.02 -8.94 2.41
C LEU A 26 -8.17 -8.03 2.00
N ARG A 27 -8.33 -7.74 0.70
CA ARG A 27 -9.50 -7.00 0.18
C ARG A 27 -10.77 -7.82 0.40
N TRP A 28 -10.73 -9.12 0.11
CA TRP A 28 -11.87 -10.02 0.34
C TRP A 28 -12.25 -10.07 1.83
N LEU A 29 -11.26 -10.13 2.73
CA LEU A 29 -11.49 -10.01 4.18
C LEU A 29 -12.02 -8.62 4.59
N SER A 30 -11.49 -7.54 4.00
CA SER A 30 -11.89 -6.17 4.34
C SER A 30 -13.33 -5.88 3.92
N LEU A 31 -13.83 -6.47 2.82
CA LEU A 31 -15.23 -6.35 2.40
C LEU A 31 -16.18 -6.94 3.44
N LYS A 32 -15.77 -7.99 4.16
CA LYS A 32 -16.52 -8.52 5.33
C LYS A 32 -16.45 -7.61 6.56
N MET A 33 -15.36 -6.85 6.72
CA MET A 33 -15.11 -5.96 7.87
C MET A 33 -15.58 -4.51 7.65
N LEU A 34 -15.97 -4.15 6.42
CA LEU A 34 -16.30 -2.79 5.96
C LEU A 34 -17.63 -2.24 6.51
N SER A 35 -18.37 -3.01 7.31
CA SER A 35 -19.63 -2.57 7.93
C SER A 35 -19.45 -1.49 9.02
N THR A 36 -18.22 -1.15 9.42
CA THR A 36 -17.95 -0.26 10.56
C THR A 36 -17.17 1.01 10.24
N GLN A 37 -16.72 1.22 8.99
CA GLN A 37 -15.96 2.42 8.67
C GLN A 37 -16.86 3.62 8.43
N ARG A 38 -16.71 4.64 9.28
CA ARG A 38 -17.40 5.93 9.15
C ARG A 38 -17.20 6.47 7.72
N PRO A 39 -18.28 6.88 7.03
CA PRO A 39 -18.19 7.40 5.68
C PRO A 39 -17.21 8.57 5.63
N CYS A 40 -16.43 8.67 4.56
CA CYS A 40 -15.62 9.85 4.32
C CYS A 40 -16.57 11.02 4.05
N THR A 41 -16.41 12.12 4.77
CA THR A 41 -17.25 13.32 4.67
C THR A 41 -16.92 14.18 3.44
N TRP A 42 -15.84 13.87 2.74
CA TRP A 42 -15.47 14.50 1.47
C TRP A 42 -15.62 13.51 0.32
N THR A 43 -16.69 13.67 -0.44
CA THR A 43 -16.90 13.06 -1.74
C THR A 43 -16.78 14.15 -2.79
N LEU A 44 -15.75 14.09 -3.64
CA LEU A 44 -15.69 14.95 -4.83
C LEU A 44 -16.35 14.16 -5.97
N PHE A 45 -17.41 14.71 -6.58
CA PHE A 45 -18.20 14.02 -7.61
C PHE A 45 -18.79 12.66 -7.19
N GLY A 46 -18.93 12.38 -5.88
CA GLY A 46 -19.41 11.09 -5.37
C GLY A 46 -18.33 10.01 -5.19
N LEU A 47 -17.12 10.23 -5.72
CA LEU A 47 -15.98 9.32 -5.50
C LEU A 47 -15.58 9.32 -4.03
N GLN A 48 -15.32 8.12 -3.48
CA GLN A 48 -14.78 8.03 -2.13
C GLN A 48 -13.32 8.47 -2.15
N CYS A 49 -13.01 9.50 -1.37
CA CYS A 49 -11.65 10.02 -1.24
C CYS A 49 -10.68 8.93 -0.77
N ALA A 50 -9.67 8.63 -1.60
CA ALA A 50 -8.64 7.64 -1.32
C ALA A 50 -7.76 8.03 -0.13
N THR A 51 -7.57 9.33 0.10
CA THR A 51 -6.74 9.88 1.18
C THR A 51 -7.44 9.82 2.54
N CYS A 52 -8.77 9.87 2.62
CA CYS A 52 -9.52 9.73 3.89
C CYS A 52 -9.11 8.48 4.69
N GLY A 53 -9.02 7.32 4.02
CA GLY A 53 -8.55 6.07 4.65
C GLY A 53 -7.05 6.09 4.93
N GLY A 54 -6.25 6.69 4.05
CA GLY A 54 -4.80 6.82 4.24
C GLY A 54 -4.44 7.69 5.45
N THR A 55 -5.06 8.85 5.61
CA THR A 55 -4.83 9.76 6.74
C THR A 55 -5.25 9.12 8.07
N ARG A 56 -6.40 8.42 8.09
CA ARG A 56 -6.84 7.68 9.30
C ARG A 56 -5.90 6.52 9.62
N CYS A 57 -5.37 5.84 8.60
CA CYS A 57 -4.34 4.82 8.77
C CYS A 57 -3.08 5.41 9.42
N VAL A 58 -2.50 6.47 8.85
CA VAL A 58 -1.30 7.13 9.39
C VAL A 58 -1.55 7.61 10.81
N LYS A 59 -2.69 8.26 11.09
CA LYS A 59 -3.03 8.72 12.44
C LYS A 59 -3.06 7.56 13.45
N ASN A 60 -3.73 6.45 13.12
CA ASN A 60 -3.79 5.29 14.02
C ASN A 60 -2.43 4.59 14.14
N PHE A 61 -1.63 4.57 13.07
CA PHE A 61 -0.29 4.01 13.09
C PHE A 61 0.61 4.80 14.07
N LEU A 62 0.57 6.13 14.01
CA LEU A 62 1.32 7.00 14.93
C LEU A 62 0.84 6.90 16.38
N LEU A 63 -0.44 6.57 16.60
CA LEU A 63 -1.00 6.29 17.92
C LEU A 63 -0.79 4.84 18.38
N PHE A 64 0.01 4.04 17.66
CA PHE A 64 0.26 2.62 17.94
C PHE A 64 -0.98 1.71 17.87
N ASN A 65 -2.09 2.20 17.31
CA ASN A 65 -3.32 1.43 17.06
C ASN A 65 -3.22 0.67 15.74
N PHE A 66 -2.29 -0.29 15.66
CA PHE A 66 -1.93 -0.95 14.40
C PHE A 66 -3.08 -1.72 13.74
N ILE A 67 -3.91 -2.40 14.53
CA ILE A 67 -5.07 -3.15 14.02
C ILE A 67 -6.02 -2.20 13.31
N GLU A 68 -6.27 -1.03 13.91
CA GLU A 68 -7.19 -0.04 13.38
C GLU A 68 -6.58 0.68 12.16
N ALA A 69 -5.29 0.98 12.20
CA ALA A 69 -4.56 1.53 11.05
C ALA A 69 -4.64 0.60 9.83
N PHE A 70 -4.38 -0.70 10.06
CA PHE A 70 -4.47 -1.73 9.03
C PHE A 70 -5.87 -1.83 8.44
N LYS A 71 -6.93 -1.76 9.26
CA LYS A 71 -8.31 -1.76 8.77
C LYS A 71 -8.60 -0.55 7.87
N TYR A 72 -8.11 0.64 8.20
CA TYR A 72 -8.40 1.87 7.44
C TYR A 72 -7.82 1.88 6.03
N ASN A 73 -6.54 1.53 5.90
CA ASN A 73 -5.89 1.45 4.61
C ASN A 73 -4.66 0.55 4.71
N PRO A 74 -4.80 -0.74 4.41
CA PRO A 74 -3.68 -1.65 4.56
C PRO A 74 -2.54 -1.29 3.60
N VAL A 75 -2.80 -0.72 2.40
CA VAL A 75 -1.74 -0.30 1.44
C VAL A 75 -0.85 0.75 2.04
N VAL A 76 -1.48 1.76 2.65
CA VAL A 76 -0.74 2.80 3.37
C VAL A 76 -0.04 2.20 4.59
N PHE A 77 -0.65 1.27 5.32
CA PHE A 77 -0.04 0.60 6.46
C PHE A 77 1.28 -0.11 6.10
N PHE A 78 1.26 -0.98 5.07
CA PHE A 78 2.48 -1.66 4.63
C PHE A 78 3.47 -0.70 3.96
N GLY A 79 3.00 0.35 3.28
CA GLY A 79 3.85 1.42 2.77
C GLY A 79 4.62 2.15 3.88
N ILE A 80 3.97 2.42 5.02
CA ILE A 80 4.63 3.00 6.20
C ILE A 80 5.71 2.05 6.73
N ILE A 81 5.41 0.76 6.89
CA ILE A 81 6.38 -0.24 7.34
C ILE A 81 7.58 -0.30 6.39
N TYR A 82 7.32 -0.33 5.09
CA TYR A 82 8.37 -0.34 4.06
C TYR A 82 9.27 0.89 4.18
N LEU A 83 8.68 2.07 4.37
CA LEU A 83 9.42 3.32 4.54
C LEU A 83 10.28 3.31 5.81
N ILE A 84 9.74 2.82 6.94
CA ILE A 84 10.48 2.66 8.20
C ILE A 84 11.67 1.72 8.01
N LEU A 85 11.46 0.55 7.39
CA LEU A 85 12.54 -0.40 7.11
C LEU A 85 13.61 0.23 6.23
N THR A 86 13.21 0.99 5.22
CA THR A 86 14.16 1.69 4.33
C THR A 86 15.02 2.69 5.11
N LEU A 87 14.42 3.48 6.00
CA LEU A 87 15.15 4.41 6.87
C LEU A 87 16.10 3.70 7.83
N ILE A 88 15.68 2.58 8.42
CA ILE A 88 16.53 1.76 9.29
C ILE A 88 17.75 1.26 8.50
N PHE A 89 17.53 0.63 7.34
CA PHE A 89 18.62 0.14 6.50
C PHE A 89 19.56 1.26 6.03
N LEU A 90 19.03 2.46 5.76
CA LEU A 90 19.82 3.64 5.38
C LEU A 90 20.77 4.04 6.51
N ASN A 91 20.27 4.16 7.73
CA ASN A 91 21.07 4.47 8.91
C ASN A 91 22.10 3.38 9.20
N LEU A 92 21.72 2.10 9.11
CA LEU A 92 22.64 0.98 9.31
C LEU A 92 23.76 0.95 8.26
N ALA A 93 23.44 1.24 6.99
CA ALA A 93 24.43 1.35 5.92
C ALA A 93 25.41 2.51 6.13
N PHE A 94 24.93 3.60 6.72
CA PHE A 94 25.73 4.78 7.05
C PHE A 94 26.66 4.51 8.24
N VAL A 95 26.12 4.01 9.36
CA VAL A 95 26.85 3.77 10.62
C VAL A 95 27.84 2.63 10.46
N PHE A 96 27.38 1.45 10.04
CA PHE A 96 28.22 0.25 10.04
C PHE A 96 29.02 0.06 8.74
N LYS A 97 28.80 0.91 7.72
CA LYS A 97 29.44 0.84 6.39
C LYS A 97 29.35 -0.54 5.72
N VAL A 98 28.39 -1.39 6.13
CA VAL A 98 28.28 -2.76 5.62
C VAL A 98 27.73 -2.75 4.20
N GLY A 99 28.48 -3.37 3.29
CA GLY A 99 28.12 -3.45 1.88
C GLY A 99 26.83 -4.24 1.59
N ILE A 100 26.30 -5.01 2.55
CA ILE A 100 25.01 -5.70 2.41
C ILE A 100 23.83 -4.71 2.50
N PHE A 101 23.88 -3.73 3.41
CA PHE A 101 22.80 -2.75 3.59
C PHE A 101 22.71 -1.78 2.42
N LYS A 102 23.86 -1.31 1.92
CA LYS A 102 23.93 -0.51 0.67
C LYS A 102 23.32 -1.25 -0.52
N ARG A 103 23.48 -2.58 -0.57
CA ARG A 103 22.92 -3.43 -1.62
C ARG A 103 21.41 -3.61 -1.48
N ILE A 104 20.89 -3.80 -0.27
CA ILE A 104 19.45 -3.88 0.02
C ILE A 104 18.77 -2.54 -0.34
N LEU A 105 19.31 -1.41 0.13
CA LEU A 105 18.80 -0.07 -0.18
C LEU A 105 18.70 0.20 -1.68
N LYS A 106 19.73 -0.19 -2.45
CA LYS A 106 19.72 -0.03 -3.91
C LYS A 106 18.53 -0.72 -4.57
N TYR A 107 18.01 -1.81 -4.00
CA TYR A 107 16.79 -2.44 -4.50
C TYR A 107 15.52 -1.77 -4.01
N MET A 108 15.48 -1.39 -2.74
CA MET A 108 14.30 -0.69 -2.19
C MET A 108 14.03 0.61 -2.95
N TYR A 109 15.08 1.32 -3.38
CA TYR A 109 14.96 2.52 -4.21
C TYR A 109 15.05 2.26 -5.72
N SER A 110 15.01 1.01 -6.16
CA SER A 110 15.07 0.68 -7.59
C SER A 110 13.77 1.10 -8.27
N ILE A 111 13.87 1.75 -9.44
CA ILE A 111 12.73 2.21 -10.23
C ILE A 111 11.63 1.13 -10.37
N PRO A 112 11.93 -0.15 -10.66
CA PRO A 112 10.93 -1.20 -10.72
C PRO A 112 10.17 -1.43 -9.41
N SER A 113 10.84 -1.39 -8.24
CA SER A 113 10.16 -1.58 -6.94
C SER A 113 9.23 -0.41 -6.63
N LEU A 114 9.69 0.81 -6.91
CA LEU A 114 8.86 2.02 -6.78
C LEU A 114 7.63 1.97 -7.71
N LEU A 115 7.81 1.51 -8.96
CA LEU A 115 6.70 1.34 -9.90
C LEU A 115 5.69 0.28 -9.44
N ILE A 116 6.16 -0.82 -8.81
CA ILE A 116 5.27 -1.82 -8.20
C ILE A 116 4.41 -1.15 -7.12
N TRP A 117 5.02 -0.41 -6.19
CA TRP A 117 4.28 0.28 -5.12
C TRP A 117 3.27 1.30 -5.64
N VAL A 118 3.65 2.12 -6.63
CA VAL A 118 2.75 3.07 -7.29
C VAL A 118 1.61 2.34 -7.98
N GLY A 119 1.91 1.27 -8.73
CA GLY A 119 0.93 0.43 -9.39
C GLY A 119 -0.07 -0.19 -8.40
N THR A 120 0.41 -0.75 -7.29
CA THR A 120 -0.42 -1.29 -6.21
C THR A 120 -1.33 -0.22 -5.60
N PHE A 121 -0.81 0.99 -5.38
CA PHE A 121 -1.59 2.09 -4.85
C PHE A 121 -2.71 2.53 -5.81
N LEU A 122 -2.39 2.68 -7.11
CA LEU A 122 -3.38 3.03 -8.14
C LEU A 122 -4.45 1.93 -8.30
N MET A 123 -4.03 0.67 -8.31
CA MET A 123 -4.95 -0.47 -8.39
C MET A 123 -5.90 -0.50 -7.18
N PHE A 124 -5.39 -0.24 -5.98
CA PHE A 124 -6.21 -0.14 -4.77
C PHE A 124 -7.27 0.95 -4.87
N ILE A 125 -6.91 2.12 -5.39
CA ILE A 125 -7.84 3.24 -5.61
C ILE A 125 -8.93 2.82 -6.60
N ALA A 126 -8.55 2.23 -7.74
CA ALA A 126 -9.48 1.76 -8.76
C ALA A 126 -10.48 0.76 -8.17
N VAL A 127 -9.99 -0.30 -7.52
CA VAL A 127 -10.84 -1.36 -6.93
C VAL A 127 -11.73 -0.83 -5.80
N ARG A 128 -11.27 0.14 -5.01
CA ARG A 128 -12.08 0.78 -3.95
C ARG A 128 -13.27 1.55 -4.52
N ASN A 129 -13.14 2.14 -5.71
CA ASN A 129 -14.18 2.95 -6.31
C ASN A 129 -15.12 2.18 -7.25
N ILE A 130 -14.89 0.88 -7.50
CA ILE A 130 -15.79 0.03 -8.33
C ILE A 130 -17.25 0.07 -7.84
N PRO A 131 -17.58 -0.10 -6.53
CA PRO A 131 -18.98 -0.09 -6.10
C PRO A 131 -19.68 1.25 -6.34
N TRP A 132 -18.94 2.36 -6.27
CA TRP A 132 -19.48 3.67 -6.61
C TRP A 132 -19.76 3.77 -8.12
N LEU A 133 -18.81 3.32 -8.94
CA LEU A 133 -18.97 3.32 -10.41
C LEU A 133 -20.21 2.52 -10.84
N ILE A 134 -20.46 1.35 -10.23
CA ILE A 134 -21.66 0.55 -10.49
C ILE A 134 -22.93 1.33 -10.17
N ARG A 135 -23.04 1.92 -8.97
CA ARG A 135 -24.22 2.71 -8.57
C ARG A 135 -24.42 3.95 -9.44
N PHE A 136 -23.34 4.59 -9.88
CA PHE A 136 -23.40 5.73 -10.77
C PHE A 136 -23.94 5.34 -12.16
N LEU A 137 -23.48 4.21 -12.71
CA LEU A 137 -24.01 3.66 -13.97
C LEU A 137 -25.49 3.28 -13.84
N GLU A 138 -25.89 2.63 -12.74
CA GLU A 138 -27.31 2.32 -12.46
C GLU A 138 -28.19 3.58 -12.41
N TYR A 139 -27.68 4.67 -11.81
CA TYR A 139 -28.40 5.95 -11.77
C TYR A 139 -28.58 6.55 -13.16
N ILE A 140 -27.55 6.52 -14.01
CA ILE A 140 -27.64 7.01 -15.39
C ILE A 140 -28.66 6.18 -16.19
N ILE A 141 -28.59 4.85 -16.09
CA ILE A 141 -29.49 3.94 -16.81
C ILE A 141 -30.94 4.13 -16.37
N ARG A 142 -31.22 4.38 -15.08
CA ARG A 142 -32.59 4.63 -14.60
C ARG A 142 -33.17 6.00 -14.98
N LYS A 143 -32.32 6.93 -15.42
CA LYS A 143 -32.72 8.31 -15.74
C LYS A 143 -32.96 8.53 -17.23
N ASN A 144 -32.48 7.61 -18.08
CA ASN A 144 -32.84 7.49 -19.50
C ASN A 144 -33.98 6.49 -19.67
#